data_AF-A0A118K3Z1-F1
#
_entry.id   AF-A0A118K3Z1-F1
#
_cell.length_a   1.000
_cell.length_b   1.000
_cell.length_c   1.000
_cell.angle_alpha   90.00
_cell.angle_beta   90.00
_cell.angle_gamma   90.00
#
_symmetry.space_group_name_H-M   'P 1'
#
loop_
_entity.id
_entity.type
_entity.pdbx_description
1 polymer ?
#
loop_
_entity_poly.entity_id
_entity_poly.type
_entity_poly.pdbx_seq_one_letter_code
_entity_poly.pdbx_strand_id
1 'polypeptide(L)'
;MFLNTYKIDGSKTSWKDLKTYRFVFATAVIGVFYLLIQIPFAVYYACTGKRLIRHSCLPEFDFYADKLVSYLLASAVGAGIAASMELKIIIDDVVALIAFIFEALNSNVDLGINLYEFKSKTDKFLDRGIIATILLAVGFGFMVVISILSSLNRPRSRNFFR
;
A
#
# COMPACT_ATOMS: atom_id res chain seq x y z
N MET A 1 1.07 21.82 0.59
CA MET A 1 0.24 22.35 -0.52
C MET A 1 0.22 21.28 -1.61
N PHE A 2 -0.82 20.42 -1.64
CA PHE A 2 -0.96 19.31 -2.58
C PHE A 2 -2.28 19.48 -3.34
N LEU A 3 -2.17 19.84 -4.62
CA LEU A 3 -3.28 19.99 -5.56
C LEU A 3 -3.57 18.62 -6.20
N ASN A 4 -4.72 18.01 -5.85
CA ASN A 4 -5.37 16.94 -6.64
C ASN A 4 -6.85 16.87 -6.27
N THR A 5 -7.58 17.94 -6.56
CA THR A 5 -9.05 17.96 -6.48
C THR A 5 -9.57 18.55 -7.77
N TYR A 6 -10.08 17.71 -8.67
CA TYR A 6 -10.94 18.18 -9.76
C TYR A 6 -12.39 18.10 -9.28
N LYS A 7 -13.11 19.23 -9.37
CA LYS A 7 -14.55 19.28 -9.11
C LYS A 7 -15.26 19.09 -10.44
N ILE A 8 -15.96 17.98 -10.61
CA ILE A 8 -16.98 17.83 -11.63
C ILE A 8 -18.29 17.78 -10.88
N ASP A 9 -19.05 18.87 -10.99
CA ASP A 9 -20.47 18.95 -10.66
C ASP A 9 -20.89 18.58 -9.22
N GLY A 10 -20.34 19.31 -8.24
CA GLY A 10 -20.82 19.25 -6.84
C GLY A 10 -20.43 18.00 -6.05
N SER A 11 -19.92 16.94 -6.69
CA SER A 11 -19.39 15.76 -6.00
C SER A 11 -17.84 15.73 -6.08
N LYS A 12 -17.20 15.78 -4.91
CA LYS A 12 -15.73 15.72 -4.77
C LYS A 12 -15.28 14.27 -4.97
N THR A 13 -15.01 13.86 -6.20
CA THR A 13 -14.38 12.55 -6.43
C THR A 13 -12.89 12.69 -6.14
N SER A 14 -12.44 11.96 -5.12
CA SER A 14 -11.09 12.00 -4.56
C SER A 14 -10.49 10.61 -4.71
N TRP A 15 -9.18 10.44 -4.50
CA TRP A 15 -8.44 9.16 -4.43
C TRP A 15 -9.11 8.05 -3.57
N LYS A 16 -10.15 8.41 -2.81
CA LYS A 16 -11.00 7.58 -1.97
C LYS A 16 -12.04 6.72 -2.73
N ASP A 17 -12.33 6.99 -3.99
CA ASP A 17 -13.43 6.31 -4.70
C ASP A 17 -13.07 4.88 -5.15
N LEU A 18 -11.79 4.59 -5.38
CA LEU A 18 -11.31 3.24 -5.60
C LEU A 18 -11.06 2.55 -4.25
N LYS A 19 -11.95 1.60 -3.90
CA LYS A 19 -11.88 0.76 -2.69
C LYS A 19 -10.48 0.19 -2.48
N THR A 20 -9.82 -0.24 -3.55
CA THR A 20 -8.48 -0.85 -3.50
C THR A 20 -7.39 0.15 -3.10
N TYR A 21 -7.33 1.34 -3.71
CA TYR A 21 -6.35 2.36 -3.31
C TYR A 21 -6.55 2.82 -1.87
N ARG A 22 -7.81 2.91 -1.40
CA ARG A 22 -8.10 3.24 0.01
C ARG A 22 -7.60 2.17 0.96
N PHE A 23 -7.71 0.90 0.58
CA PHE A 23 -7.17 -0.22 1.35
C PHE A 23 -5.63 -0.17 1.41
N VAL A 24 -4.96 0.02 0.27
CA VAL A 24 -3.49 0.14 0.21
C VAL A 24 -3.00 1.34 1.04
N PHE A 25 -3.70 2.46 0.99
CA PHE A 25 -3.37 3.62 1.81
C PHE A 25 -3.60 3.38 3.30
N ALA A 26 -4.73 2.78 3.70
CA ALA A 26 -5.04 2.49 5.10
C ALA A 26 -4.02 1.52 5.72
N THR A 27 -3.64 0.48 4.98
CA THR A 27 -2.63 -0.49 5.40
C THR A 27 -1.24 0.13 5.52
N ALA A 28 -0.87 1.05 4.61
CA ALA A 28 0.35 1.84 4.73
C ALA A 28 0.38 2.65 6.05
N VAL A 29 -0.72 3.33 6.35
CA VAL A 29 -0.86 4.14 7.57
C VAL A 29 -0.75 3.26 8.82
N ILE A 30 -1.40 2.09 8.84
CA ILE A 30 -1.28 1.11 9.93
C ILE A 30 0.18 0.68 10.12
N GLY A 31 0.90 0.38 9.04
CA GLY A 31 2.31 0.02 9.08
C GLY A 31 3.19 1.13 9.69
N VAL A 32 2.94 2.39 9.33
CA VAL A 32 3.65 3.54 9.90
C VAL A 32 3.34 3.71 11.39
N PHE A 33 2.08 3.61 11.80
CA PHE A 33 1.71 3.70 13.22
C PHE A 33 2.36 2.59 14.04
N TYR A 34 2.42 1.37 13.50
CA TYR A 34 3.10 0.26 14.16
C TYR A 34 4.59 0.57 14.35
N LEU A 35 5.27 1.09 13.32
CA LEU A 35 6.67 1.52 13.40
C LEU A 35 6.90 2.62 14.46
N LEU A 36 6.01 3.61 14.54
CA LEU A 36 6.09 4.70 15.53
C LEU A 36 5.97 4.18 16.97
N ILE A 37 5.17 3.14 17.18
CA ILE A 37 5.05 2.47 18.48
C ILE A 37 6.28 1.60 18.74
N GLN A 38 6.81 0.90 17.73
CA GLN A 38 7.91 -0.05 17.87
C GLN A 38 9.27 0.64 18.17
N ILE A 39 9.56 1.80 17.56
CA ILE A 39 10.81 2.55 17.75
C ILE A 39 11.11 2.88 19.23
N PRO A 40 10.22 3.50 20.02
CA PRO A 40 10.50 3.83 21.42
C PRO A 40 10.72 2.58 22.29
N PHE A 41 10.01 1.47 22.03
CA PHE A 41 10.27 0.21 22.74
C PHE A 41 11.65 -0.37 22.40
N ALA A 42 12.04 -0.31 21.12
CA ALA A 42 13.36 -0.75 20.67
C ALA A 42 14.50 0.11 21.26
N VAL A 43 14.35 1.43 21.24
CA VAL A 43 15.33 2.39 21.80
C VAL A 43 15.45 2.19 23.32
N TYR A 44 14.33 2.02 24.02
CA TYR A 44 14.34 1.77 25.46
C TYR A 44 15.12 0.48 25.80
N TYR A 45 14.89 -0.60 25.04
CA TYR A 45 15.61 -1.86 25.22
C TYR A 45 17.11 -1.71 24.97
N ALA A 46 17.49 -0.98 23.90
CA ALA A 46 18.89 -0.74 23.55
C ALA A 46 19.65 0.08 24.61
N CYS A 47 19.04 1.14 25.15
CA CYS A 47 19.68 2.02 26.13
C CYS A 47 19.81 1.40 27.52
N THR A 48 18.80 0.64 27.97
CA THR A 48 18.71 0.22 29.38
C THR A 48 19.36 -1.13 29.64
N GLY A 49 19.61 -1.94 28.60
CA GLY A 49 20.16 -3.30 28.69
C GLY A 49 19.30 -4.30 29.49
N LYS A 50 18.24 -3.80 30.14
CA LYS A 50 17.26 -4.53 30.94
C LYS A 50 15.95 -4.52 30.15
N ARG A 51 15.36 -5.70 29.93
CA ARG A 51 14.03 -5.82 29.34
C ARG A 51 13.03 -5.12 30.27
N LEU A 52 12.26 -4.15 29.75
CA LEU A 52 11.30 -3.34 30.50
C LEU A 52 10.29 -4.20 31.28
N ILE A 53 9.94 -5.38 30.77
CA ILE A 53 9.05 -6.33 31.45
C ILE A 53 9.70 -7.72 31.46
N ARG A 54 9.95 -8.22 32.68
CA ARG A 54 10.53 -9.55 32.99
C ARG A 54 9.59 -10.72 32.63
N HIS A 55 8.36 -10.44 32.21
CA HIS A 55 7.38 -11.42 31.73
C HIS A 55 7.47 -11.58 30.20
N SER A 56 7.49 -12.84 29.74
CA SER A 56 7.55 -13.28 28.33
C SER A 56 6.48 -12.72 27.38
N CYS A 57 5.52 -11.92 27.86
CA CYS A 57 4.36 -11.48 27.09
C CYS A 57 4.68 -10.38 26.05
N LEU A 58 5.54 -9.41 26.38
CA LEU A 58 5.87 -8.31 25.44
C LEU A 58 6.61 -8.78 24.17
N PRO A 59 7.66 -9.63 24.26
CA PRO A 59 8.34 -10.16 23.08
C PRO A 59 7.45 -11.05 22.22
N GLU A 60 6.52 -11.78 22.84
CA GLU A 60 5.56 -12.62 22.12
C GLU A 60 4.51 -11.77 21.40
N PHE A 61 4.02 -10.70 22.02
CA PHE A 61 3.10 -9.75 21.39
C PHE A 61 3.75 -9.05 20.19
N ASP A 62 4.98 -8.54 20.32
CA ASP A 62 5.68 -7.88 19.23
C ASP A 62 5.89 -8.84 18.05
N PHE A 63 6.23 -10.11 18.33
CA PHE A 63 6.34 -11.15 17.32
C PHE A 63 5.03 -11.44 16.55
N TYR A 64 3.90 -11.51 17.25
CA TYR A 64 2.60 -11.69 16.59
C TYR A 64 2.18 -10.44 15.81
N ALA A 65 2.47 -9.25 16.33
CA ALA A 65 2.19 -7.99 15.67
C ALA A 65 3.03 -7.82 14.38
N ASP A 66 4.33 -8.09 14.45
CA ASP A 66 5.25 -8.10 13.30
C ASP A 66 4.70 -8.99 12.17
N LYS A 67 4.24 -10.21 12.50
CA LYS A 67 3.65 -11.14 11.53
C LYS A 67 2.36 -10.61 10.92
N LEU A 68 1.42 -10.15 11.74
CA LEU A 68 0.14 -9.63 11.26
C LEU A 68 0.33 -8.42 10.35
N VAL A 69 1.20 -7.49 10.74
CA VAL A 69 1.52 -6.30 9.95
C VAL A 69 2.22 -6.68 8.65
N SER A 70 3.11 -7.68 8.66
CA SER A 70 3.76 -8.19 7.45
C SER A 70 2.77 -8.78 6.44
N TYR A 71 1.80 -9.60 6.88
CA TYR A 71 0.78 -10.17 5.99
C TYR A 71 -0.16 -9.10 5.45
N LEU A 72 -0.51 -8.12 6.29
CA LEU A 72 -1.34 -6.99 5.90
C LEU A 72 -0.63 -6.13 4.83
N LEU A 73 0.65 -5.80 5.04
CA LEU A 73 1.48 -5.09 4.05
C LEU A 73 1.63 -5.91 2.76
N ALA A 74 1.88 -7.23 2.84
CA ALA A 74 1.99 -8.08 1.66
C ALA A 74 0.71 -8.07 0.81
N SER A 75 -0.46 -8.18 1.46
CA SER A 75 -1.75 -8.11 0.78
C SER A 75 -1.99 -6.75 0.11
N ALA A 76 -1.54 -5.66 0.74
CA ALA A 76 -1.64 -4.31 0.21
C ALA A 76 -0.71 -4.09 -1.00
N VAL A 77 0.51 -4.61 -0.96
CA VAL A 77 1.42 -4.58 -2.13
C VAL A 77 0.79 -5.31 -3.30
N GLY A 78 0.30 -6.53 -3.09
CA GLY A 78 -0.35 -7.32 -4.14
C GLY A 78 -1.56 -6.60 -4.74
N ALA A 79 -2.45 -6.09 -3.89
CA ALA A 79 -3.65 -5.37 -4.33
C ALA A 79 -3.32 -4.05 -5.05
N GLY A 80 -2.30 -3.32 -4.61
CA GLY A 80 -1.86 -2.07 -5.23
C GLY A 80 -1.26 -2.26 -6.62
N ILE A 81 -0.43 -3.30 -6.79
CA ILE A 81 0.14 -3.65 -8.10
C ILE A 81 -0.97 -4.14 -9.03
N ALA A 82 -1.82 -5.07 -8.58
CA ALA A 82 -2.92 -5.62 -9.38
C ALA A 82 -3.87 -4.52 -9.88
N ALA A 83 -4.39 -3.68 -8.98
CA ALA A 83 -5.32 -2.62 -9.35
C ALA A 83 -4.72 -1.58 -10.30
N SER A 84 -3.41 -1.28 -10.16
CA SER A 84 -2.75 -0.32 -11.04
C SER A 84 -2.59 -0.86 -12.46
N MET A 85 -2.24 -2.15 -12.60
CA MET A 85 -2.07 -2.79 -13.90
C MET A 85 -3.42 -3.06 -14.60
N GLU A 86 -4.42 -3.54 -13.86
CA GLU A 86 -5.76 -3.78 -14.39
C GLU A 86 -6.38 -2.48 -14.92
N LEU A 87 -6.26 -1.38 -14.18
CA LEU A 87 -6.82 -0.10 -14.63
C LEU A 87 -6.13 0.41 -15.90
N LYS A 88 -4.81 0.19 -16.04
CA LYS A 88 -4.06 0.58 -17.23
C LYS A 88 -4.55 -0.14 -18.48
N ILE A 89 -4.75 -1.47 -18.39
CA ILE A 89 -5.28 -2.30 -19.48
C ILE A 89 -6.68 -1.84 -19.87
N ILE A 90 -7.56 -1.63 -18.90
CA ILE A 90 -8.94 -1.19 -19.17
C ILE A 90 -8.96 0.18 -19.87
N ILE A 91 -8.08 1.10 -19.48
CA ILE A 91 -7.99 2.42 -20.12
C ILE A 91 -7.48 2.29 -21.56
N ASP A 92 -6.45 1.47 -21.79
CA ASP A 92 -5.92 1.22 -23.13
C ASP A 92 -7.00 0.63 -24.06
N ASP A 93 -7.77 -0.36 -23.57
CA ASP A 93 -8.86 -1.00 -24.31
C ASP A 93 -10.01 -0.02 -24.62
N VAL A 94 -10.43 0.78 -23.63
CA VAL A 94 -11.51 1.78 -23.81
C VAL A 94 -11.09 2.85 -24.82
N VAL A 95 -9.85 3.33 -24.75
CA VAL A 95 -9.33 4.32 -25.70
C VAL A 95 -9.28 3.73 -27.12
N ALA A 96 -8.84 2.48 -27.26
CA ALA A 96 -8.81 1.79 -28.55
C ALA A 96 -10.22 1.59 -29.15
N LEU A 97 -11.18 1.20 -28.32
CA LEU A 97 -12.59 1.05 -28.72
C LEU A 97 -13.15 2.38 -29.22
N ILE A 98 -12.96 3.48 -28.48
CA ILE A 98 -13.49 4.79 -28.88
C ILE A 98 -12.83 5.25 -30.18
N ALA A 99 -11.52 5.05 -30.33
CA ALA A 99 -10.82 5.36 -31.58
C ALA A 99 -11.38 4.57 -32.78
N PHE A 100 -11.65 3.27 -32.59
CA PHE A 100 -12.27 2.42 -33.61
C PHE A 100 -13.68 2.90 -34.00
N ILE A 101 -14.52 3.25 -33.02
CA ILE A 101 -15.87 3.78 -33.28
C ILE A 101 -15.79 5.11 -34.05
N PHE A 102 -14.84 5.97 -33.70
CA PHE A 102 -14.64 7.25 -34.36
C PHE A 102 -14.27 7.10 -35.84
N GLU A 103 -13.36 6.16 -36.12
CA GLU A 103 -12.96 5.82 -37.48
C GLU A 103 -14.12 5.18 -38.26
N ALA A 104 -14.90 4.29 -37.64
CA ALA A 104 -16.05 3.66 -38.27
C ALA A 104 -17.19 4.64 -38.62
N LEU A 105 -17.38 5.69 -37.80
CA LEU A 105 -18.43 6.70 -38.02
C LEU A 105 -18.02 7.82 -38.99
N ASN A 106 -16.76 7.88 -39.44
CA ASN A 106 -16.21 8.91 -40.34
C ASN A 106 -16.61 10.35 -39.95
N SER A 107 -16.82 10.56 -38.65
CA SER A 107 -17.39 11.77 -38.10
C SER A 107 -16.32 12.43 -37.26
N ASN A 108 -15.88 13.63 -37.64
CA ASN A 108 -15.08 14.51 -36.78
C ASN A 108 -15.94 15.03 -35.61
N VAL A 109 -16.49 14.14 -34.78
CA VAL A 109 -17.22 14.52 -33.57
C VAL A 109 -16.19 14.88 -32.52
N ASP A 110 -15.83 16.15 -32.47
CA ASP A 110 -15.00 16.68 -31.40
C ASP A 110 -15.80 16.61 -30.09
N LEU A 111 -15.69 15.50 -29.36
CA LEU A 111 -16.41 15.25 -28.11
C LEU A 111 -16.00 16.23 -26.98
N GLY A 112 -15.09 17.18 -27.26
CA GLY A 112 -14.48 18.04 -26.25
C GLY A 112 -13.60 17.27 -25.24
N ILE A 113 -13.48 15.95 -25.42
CA ILE A 113 -12.72 15.04 -24.57
C ILE A 113 -11.45 14.67 -25.32
N ASN A 114 -10.33 15.29 -24.94
CA ASN A 114 -9.00 14.89 -25.42
C ASN A 114 -8.63 13.52 -24.81
N LEU A 115 -9.03 12.43 -25.46
CA LEU A 115 -8.73 11.05 -25.05
C LEU A 115 -7.24 10.80 -24.85
N TYR A 116 -6.39 11.38 -25.70
CA TYR A 116 -4.94 11.29 -25.56
C TYR A 116 -4.43 12.00 -24.30
N GLU A 117 -4.98 13.18 -23.98
CA GLU A 117 -4.65 13.89 -22.75
C GLU A 117 -5.14 13.12 -21.51
N PHE A 118 -6.36 12.57 -21.56
CA PHE A 118 -6.90 11.74 -20.48
C PHE A 118 -6.05 10.49 -20.24
N LYS A 119 -5.70 9.76 -21.31
CA LYS A 119 -4.85 8.56 -21.24
C LYS A 119 -3.49 8.91 -20.63
N SER A 120 -2.80 9.91 -21.17
CA SER A 120 -1.47 10.31 -20.70
C SER A 120 -1.46 10.78 -19.25
N LYS A 121 -2.49 11.53 -18.81
CA LYS A 121 -2.65 11.89 -17.40
C LYS A 121 -2.85 10.65 -16.55
N THR A 122 -3.75 9.75 -16.94
CA THR A 122 -4.09 8.58 -16.14
C THR A 122 -2.93 7.60 -16.05
N ASP A 123 -2.21 7.36 -17.13
CA ASP A 123 -0.96 6.58 -17.16
C ASP A 123 0.06 7.15 -16.15
N LYS A 124 0.27 8.47 -16.17
CA LYS A 124 1.18 9.14 -15.22
C LYS A 124 0.71 9.02 -13.77
N PHE A 125 -0.60 9.03 -13.51
CA PHE A 125 -1.14 8.81 -12.17
C PHE A 125 -0.94 7.36 -11.71
N LEU A 126 -1.17 6.38 -12.59
CA LEU A 126 -0.98 4.96 -12.30
C LEU A 126 0.48 4.61 -12.09
N ASP A 127 1.40 5.14 -12.89
CA ASP A 127 2.84 4.93 -12.72
C ASP A 127 3.31 5.45 -11.35
N ARG A 128 2.79 6.59 -10.89
CA ARG A 128 3.05 7.09 -9.52
C ARG A 128 2.47 6.16 -8.45
N GLY A 129 1.29 5.59 -8.69
CA GLY A 129 0.68 4.58 -7.84
C GLY A 129 1.57 3.35 -7.69
N ILE A 130 2.09 2.83 -8.81
CA ILE A 130 3.02 1.68 -8.84
C ILE A 130 4.30 2.01 -8.08
N ILE A 131 4.91 3.18 -8.32
CA ILE A 131 6.12 3.61 -7.59
C ILE A 131 5.87 3.66 -6.08
N ALA A 132 4.71 4.17 -5.65
CA ALA A 132 4.33 4.19 -4.24
C ALA A 132 4.13 2.76 -3.68
N THR A 133 3.52 1.85 -4.43
CA THR A 133 3.37 0.45 -4.03
C THR A 133 4.72 -0.28 -3.94
N ILE A 134 5.68 0.03 -4.82
CA ILE A 134 7.06 -0.47 -4.73
C ILE A 134 7.73 0.02 -3.44
N LEU A 135 7.58 1.30 -3.10
CA LEU A 135 8.10 1.83 -1.83
C LEU A 135 7.48 1.11 -0.62
N LEU A 136 6.18 0.82 -0.68
CA LEU A 136 5.48 0.04 0.34
C LEU A 136 5.99 -1.41 0.42
N ALA A 137 6.35 -2.01 -0.72
CA ALA A 137 6.97 -3.33 -0.78
C ALA A 137 8.37 -3.37 -0.15
N VAL A 138 9.15 -2.29 -0.29
CA VAL A 138 10.42 -2.14 0.44
C VAL A 138 10.19 -2.11 1.95
N GLY A 139 9.17 -1.35 2.40
CA GLY A 139 8.75 -1.34 3.82
C GLY A 139 8.33 -2.72 4.32
N PHE A 140 7.60 -3.49 3.52
CA PHE A 140 7.29 -4.89 3.79
C PHE A 140 8.56 -5.74 3.93
N GLY A 141 9.55 -5.57 3.05
CA GLY A 141 10.83 -6.26 3.13
C GLY A 141 11.54 -6.05 4.47
N PHE A 142 11.58 -4.82 4.97
CA PHE A 142 12.10 -4.52 6.31
C PHE A 142 11.30 -5.22 7.41
N MET A 143 9.97 -5.21 7.32
CA MET A 143 9.11 -5.90 8.30
C MET A 143 9.32 -7.42 8.31
N VAL A 144 9.60 -8.04 7.16
CA VAL A 144 9.94 -9.47 7.08
C VAL A 144 11.27 -9.77 7.79
N VAL A 145 12.25 -8.87 7.71
CA VAL A 145 13.50 -9.03 8.45
C VAL A 145 13.25 -8.91 9.96
N ILE A 146 12.44 -7.94 10.40
CA ILE A 146 12.10 -7.73 11.82
C ILE A 146 11.31 -8.92 12.39
N SER A 147 10.17 -9.27 11.78
CA SER A 147 9.83 -10.64 11.37
C SER A 147 10.65 -11.79 11.98
N ILE A 148 11.69 -12.13 11.21
CA ILE A 148 12.63 -13.22 11.46
C ILE A 148 13.46 -12.97 12.73
N LEU A 149 13.95 -11.74 12.96
CA LEU A 149 14.74 -11.41 14.15
C LEU A 149 13.93 -11.57 15.44
N SER A 150 12.68 -11.14 15.42
CA SER A 150 11.71 -11.30 16.51
C SER A 150 11.47 -12.78 16.80
N SER A 151 11.38 -13.62 15.75
CA SER A 151 11.32 -15.08 15.89
C SER A 151 12.54 -15.69 16.58
N LEU A 152 13.74 -15.21 16.23
CA LEU A 152 15.01 -15.73 16.75
C LEU A 152 15.28 -15.30 18.19
N ASN A 153 14.79 -14.13 18.59
CA ASN A 153 14.96 -13.58 19.94
C ASN A 153 14.02 -14.23 20.99
N ARG A 154 13.13 -15.14 20.57
CA ARG A 154 12.24 -15.87 21.48
C ARG A 154 13.06 -16.82 22.36
N PRO A 155 12.97 -16.75 23.71
CA PRO A 155 13.60 -17.75 24.55
C PRO A 155 12.95 -19.10 24.25
N ARG A 156 13.76 -20.04 23.77
CA ARG A 156 13.36 -21.43 23.58
C ARG A 156 13.02 -21.99 24.96
N SER A 157 11.74 -21.95 25.34
CA SER A 157 11.23 -22.63 26.53
C SER A 157 11.59 -24.10 26.39
N ARG A 158 12.66 -24.52 27.07
CA ARG A 158 12.84 -25.91 27.47
C ARG A 158 11.91 -26.09 28.68
N ASN A 159 10.98 -27.02 28.53
CA ASN A 159 10.16 -27.64 29.58
C ASN A 159 8.94 -26.83 30.07
N PHE A 160 7.81 -27.03 29.39
CA PHE A 160 6.46 -26.86 29.93
C PHE A 160 5.68 -28.20 29.91
N PHE A 161 6.38 -29.31 30.17
CA PHE A 161 5.76 -30.59 30.50
C PHE A 161 6.64 -31.28 31.54
N ARG A 162 6.33 -31.06 32.81
CA ARG A 162 6.67 -31.95 33.92
C ARG A 162 5.67 -31.76 35.03
#